data_AF-A0A536TLL9-F1
#
_entry.id   AF-A0A536TLL9-F1
#
_cell.length_a   1.000
_cell.length_b   1.000
_cell.length_c   1.000
_cell.angle_alpha   90.00
_cell.angle_beta   90.00
_cell.angle_gamma   90.00
#
_symmetry.space_group_name_H-M   'P 1'
#
loop_
_entity.id
_entity.type
_entity.pdbx_description
1 polymer ?
#
loop_
_entity_poly.entity_id
_entity_poly.type
_entity_poly.pdbx_seq_one_letter_code
_entity_poly.pdbx_strand_id
1 'polypeptide(L)'
;MAQDVGDGFVSAGSNMGHDGGESATWTLGHPEKVKDWGLRAHFYVATAAKTLANAFYGQPVSHAYFEGCSNGGRQALMMAQNYPTLFDGIAAGAPSNFYPD
;
A
#
# COMPACT_ATOMS: atom_id res chain seq x y z
N MET A 1 1.44 -12.23 -0.93
CA MET A 1 -0.04 -12.33 -1.04
C MET A 1 -0.55 -13.75 -0.98
N ALA A 2 -0.36 -14.62 -1.99
CA ALA A 2 -0.89 -16.00 -1.91
C ALA A 2 -0.32 -16.78 -0.72
N GLN A 3 0.97 -16.61 -0.46
CA GLN A 3 1.64 -17.14 0.72
C GLN A 3 1.05 -16.56 2.02
N ASP A 4 0.95 -15.24 2.15
CA ASP A 4 0.45 -14.58 3.36
C ASP A 4 -0.99 -15.00 3.69
N VAL A 5 -1.85 -15.19 2.68
CA VAL A 5 -3.19 -15.75 2.88
C VAL A 5 -3.10 -17.19 3.41
N GLY A 6 -2.20 -18.01 2.86
CA GLY A 6 -1.93 -19.37 3.35
C GLY A 6 -1.42 -19.41 4.79
N ASP A 7 -0.67 -18.38 5.20
CA ASP A 7 -0.16 -18.20 6.56
C ASP A 7 -1.21 -17.58 7.52
N GLY A 8 -2.42 -17.28 7.03
CA GLY A 8 -3.55 -16.80 7.84
C GLY A 8 -3.68 -15.28 7.95
N PHE A 9 -2.94 -14.51 7.14
CA PHE A 9 -3.08 -13.06 7.09
C PHE A 9 -4.30 -12.62 6.28
N VAL A 10 -4.91 -11.50 6.70
CA VAL A 10 -5.77 -10.72 5.80
C VAL A 10 -4.86 -9.90 4.88
N SER A 11 -4.81 -10.27 3.60
CA SER A 11 -3.98 -9.59 2.60
C SER A 11 -4.81 -8.62 1.75
N ALA A 12 -4.24 -7.44 1.48
CA ALA A 12 -4.84 -6.44 0.60
C ALA A 12 -3.75 -5.77 -0.27
N GLY A 13 -4.14 -5.34 -1.46
CA GLY A 13 -3.24 -4.73 -2.44
C GLY A 13 -3.98 -3.72 -3.31
N SER A 14 -3.23 -2.90 -4.04
CA SER A 14 -3.79 -1.82 -4.87
C SER A 14 -3.07 -1.74 -6.21
N ASN A 15 -3.82 -1.45 -7.27
CA ASN A 15 -3.27 -0.95 -8.54
C ASN A 15 -2.88 0.54 -8.48
N MET A 16 -2.91 1.15 -7.29
CA MET A 16 -2.44 2.51 -7.05
C MET A 16 -3.25 3.59 -7.79
N GLY A 17 -4.51 3.29 -8.15
CA GLY A 17 -5.44 4.27 -8.73
C GLY A 17 -5.42 4.34 -10.26
N HIS A 18 -4.76 3.40 -10.96
CA HIS A 18 -4.77 3.36 -12.42
C HIS A 18 -4.57 1.96 -12.99
N ASP A 19 -5.01 1.80 -14.24
CA ASP A 19 -4.67 0.68 -15.11
C ASP A 19 -3.76 1.18 -16.25
N GLY A 20 -3.13 0.27 -17.00
CA GLY A 20 -2.22 0.61 -18.11
C GLY A 20 -0.74 0.37 -17.83
N GLY A 21 -0.40 -0.28 -16.71
CA GLY A 21 0.97 -0.69 -16.38
C GLY A 21 1.91 0.49 -16.17
N GLU A 22 3.14 0.37 -16.67
CA GLU A 22 4.21 1.38 -16.45
C GLU A 22 4.10 2.62 -17.36
N SER A 23 3.08 2.70 -18.22
CA SER A 23 2.89 3.86 -19.10
C SER A 23 2.57 5.11 -18.30
N ALA A 24 3.25 6.24 -18.54
CA ALA A 24 2.92 7.51 -17.88
C ALA A 24 1.59 8.15 -18.37
N THR A 25 0.94 7.58 -19.39
CA THR A 25 -0.26 8.20 -20.01
C THR A 25 -1.43 8.37 -19.04
N TRP A 26 -1.56 7.51 -18.02
CA TRP A 26 -2.61 7.62 -17.00
C TRP A 26 -2.48 8.90 -16.15
N THR A 27 -1.34 9.58 -16.17
CA THR A 27 -1.09 10.82 -15.40
C THR A 27 -1.69 12.05 -16.08
N LEU A 28 -1.86 12.04 -17.40
CA LEU A 28 -2.24 13.21 -18.19
C LEU A 28 -3.66 13.67 -17.84
N GLY A 29 -3.79 14.88 -17.30
CA GLY A 29 -5.09 15.43 -16.88
C GLY A 29 -5.70 14.76 -15.65
N HIS A 30 -4.95 13.90 -14.94
CA HIS A 30 -5.45 13.12 -13.80
C HIS A 30 -4.60 13.29 -12.53
N PRO A 31 -4.52 14.51 -11.96
CA PRO A 31 -3.69 14.78 -10.78
C PRO A 31 -4.06 13.93 -9.56
N GLU A 32 -5.33 13.51 -9.44
CA GLU A 32 -5.78 12.65 -8.35
C GLU A 32 -5.18 11.23 -8.44
N LYS A 33 -5.02 10.67 -9.65
CA LYS A 33 -4.35 9.38 -9.83
C LYS A 33 -2.87 9.46 -9.44
N VAL A 34 -2.23 10.59 -9.71
CA VAL A 34 -0.83 10.82 -9.31
C VAL A 34 -0.70 10.86 -7.79
N LYS A 35 -1.65 11.48 -7.08
CA LYS A 35 -1.71 11.46 -5.61
C LYS A 35 -1.98 10.05 -5.06
N ASP A 36 -2.82 9.27 -5.73
CA ASP A 36 -3.11 7.89 -5.34
C ASP A 36 -1.86 7.01 -5.43
N TRP A 37 -1.15 7.08 -6.56
CA TRP A 37 0.13 6.39 -6.75
C TRP A 37 1.24 6.92 -5.83
N GLY A 38 1.23 8.23 -5.58
CA GLY A 38 2.15 8.94 -4.71
C GLY A 38 2.11 8.44 -3.27
N LEU A 39 0.91 8.42 -2.68
CA LEU A 39 0.74 8.23 -1.24
C LEU A 39 -0.60 7.60 -0.85
N ARG A 40 -1.72 8.01 -1.45
CA ARG A 40 -3.04 7.77 -0.84
C ARG A 40 -3.54 6.33 -0.98
N ALA A 41 -3.21 5.63 -2.06
CA ALA A 41 -3.82 4.35 -2.37
C ALA A 41 -3.64 3.33 -1.24
N HIS A 42 -2.42 3.22 -0.70
CA HIS A 42 -2.10 2.25 0.36
C HIS A 42 -2.72 2.62 1.71
N PHE A 43 -2.85 3.92 2.01
CA PHE A 43 -3.59 4.37 3.20
C PHE A 43 -5.05 3.90 3.15
N TYR A 44 -5.72 4.14 2.03
CA TYR A 44 -7.13 3.78 1.88
C TYR A 44 -7.35 2.27 1.86
N VAL A 45 -6.51 1.52 1.13
CA VAL A 45 -6.64 0.06 1.07
C VAL A 45 -6.34 -0.59 2.43
N ALA A 46 -5.31 -0.14 3.15
CA ALA A 46 -5.03 -0.65 4.49
C ALA A 46 -6.15 -0.35 5.48
N THR A 47 -6.71 0.86 5.44
CA THR A 47 -7.83 1.25 6.31
C THR A 47 -9.07 0.41 5.99
N ALA A 48 -9.43 0.27 4.72
CA ALA A 48 -10.55 -0.54 4.28
C ALA A 48 -10.37 -2.02 4.66
N ALA A 49 -9.18 -2.59 4.47
CA ALA A 49 -8.88 -3.97 4.83
C ALA A 49 -9.03 -4.21 6.33
N LYS A 50 -8.53 -3.30 7.19
CA LYS A 50 -8.71 -3.38 8.65
C LYS A 50 -10.17 -3.28 9.06
N THR A 51 -10.94 -2.39 8.45
CA THR A 51 -12.38 -2.26 8.70
C THR A 51 -13.13 -3.53 8.31
N LEU A 52 -12.86 -4.07 7.11
CA LEU A 52 -13.50 -5.30 6.63
C LEU A 52 -13.10 -6.52 7.46
N ALA A 53 -11.83 -6.64 7.84
CA ALA A 53 -11.35 -7.69 8.73
C ALA A 53 -12.10 -7.67 10.07
N ASN A 54 -12.23 -6.49 10.69
CA ASN A 54 -12.97 -6.35 11.94
C ASN A 54 -14.46 -6.72 11.79
N ALA A 55 -15.10 -6.28 10.71
CA ALA A 55 -16.49 -6.61 10.45
C ALA A 55 -16.71 -8.12 10.20
N PHE A 56 -15.77 -8.78 9.49
CA PHE A 56 -15.88 -10.18 9.12
C PHE A 56 -15.53 -11.14 10.26
N TYR A 57 -14.45 -10.86 10.99
CA TYR A 57 -13.95 -11.73 12.06
C TYR A 57 -14.46 -11.33 13.46
N GLY A 58 -15.14 -10.19 13.59
CA GLY A 58 -15.69 -9.69 14.85
C GLY A 58 -14.64 -9.12 15.82
N GLN A 59 -13.40 -8.94 15.37
CA GLN A 59 -12.29 -8.41 16.17
C GLN A 59 -11.26 -7.69 15.29
N PRO A 60 -10.58 -6.65 15.79
CA PRO A 60 -9.54 -5.96 15.04
C PRO A 60 -8.33 -6.87 14.81
N VAL A 61 -7.58 -6.60 13.74
CA VAL A 61 -6.27 -7.24 13.53
C VAL A 61 -5.32 -6.89 14.68
N SER A 62 -4.63 -7.89 15.23
CA SER A 62 -3.69 -7.66 16.34
C SER A 62 -2.44 -6.90 15.91
N HIS A 63 -1.96 -7.17 14.69
CA HIS A 63 -0.82 -6.52 14.07
C HIS A 63 -1.07 -6.30 12.58
N ALA A 64 -0.48 -5.25 12.03
CA ALA A 64 -0.53 -4.92 10.61
C ALA A 64 0.89 -4.72 10.05
N TYR A 65 1.17 -5.35 8.92
CA TYR A 65 2.47 -5.29 8.26
C TYR A 65 2.34 -4.72 6.85
N PHE A 66 3.36 -4.00 6.39
CA PHE A 66 3.51 -3.60 4.99
C PHE A 66 4.82 -4.14 4.43
N GLU A 67 4.77 -4.82 3.29
CA GLU A 67 5.94 -5.31 2.58
C GLU A 67 5.87 -4.85 1.13
N GLY A 68 6.99 -4.35 0.61
CA GLY A 68 7.10 -4.06 -0.81
C GLY A 68 8.55 -3.97 -1.29
N CYS A 69 8.76 -4.27 -2.57
CA CYS A 69 10.05 -4.19 -3.24
C CYS A 69 9.99 -3.18 -4.42
N SER A 70 11.12 -2.54 -4.77
CA SER A 70 11.18 -1.55 -5.87
C SER A 70 10.25 -0.34 -5.62
N ASN A 71 9.24 -0.10 -6.47
CA ASN A 71 8.20 0.89 -6.19
C ASN A 71 7.39 0.57 -4.92
N GLY A 72 7.20 -0.72 -4.61
CA GLY A 72 6.65 -1.15 -3.33
C GLY A 72 7.54 -0.76 -2.15
N GLY A 73 8.86 -0.80 -2.32
CA GLY A 73 9.80 -0.36 -1.28
C GLY A 73 9.73 1.16 -1.06
N ARG A 74 9.57 1.94 -2.14
CA ARG A 74 9.26 3.38 -2.04
C ARG A 74 7.98 3.60 -1.23
N GLN A 75 6.93 2.85 -1.54
CA GLN A 75 5.64 2.96 -0.84
C GLN A 75 5.74 2.57 0.63
N ALA A 76 6.53 1.55 0.95
CA ALA A 76 6.83 1.17 2.32
C ALA A 76 7.43 2.35 3.11
N LEU A 77 8.42 3.04 2.52
CA LEU A 77 9.00 4.24 3.12
C LEU A 77 7.99 5.40 3.21
N MET A 78 7.15 5.61 2.18
CA MET A 78 6.10 6.63 2.21
C MET A 78 5.10 6.39 3.34
N MET A 79 4.70 5.12 3.57
CA MET A 79 3.83 4.75 4.68
C MET A 79 4.52 4.99 6.03
N ALA A 80 5.79 4.60 6.16
CA ALA A 80 6.57 4.84 7.39
C ALA A 80 6.68 6.33 7.74
N GLN A 81 6.89 7.19 6.74
CA GLN A 81 7.11 8.63 6.94
C GLN A 81 5.81 9.41 7.17
N ASN A 82 4.72 9.06 6.46
CA ASN A 82 3.49 9.87 6.45
C ASN A 82 2.36 9.27 7.29
N TYR A 83 2.40 7.96 7.55
CA TYR A 83 1.38 7.24 8.32
C TYR A 83 2.04 6.29 9.34
N PRO A 84 2.85 6.82 10.28
CA PRO A 84 3.71 6.02 11.16
C PRO A 84 2.95 5.07 12.10
N THR A 85 1.64 5.27 12.28
CA THR A 85 0.79 4.42 13.14
C THR A 85 -0.04 3.42 12.33
N LEU A 86 0.10 3.39 11.01
CA LEU A 86 -0.73 2.55 10.14
C LEU A 86 -0.24 1.10 10.11
N PHE A 87 1.04 0.83 10.38
CA PHE A 87 1.62 -0.51 10.40
C PHE A 87 2.55 -0.67 11.59
N ASP A 88 2.52 -1.84 12.21
CA ASP A 88 3.41 -2.22 13.32
C ASP A 88 4.79 -2.65 12.81
N GLY A 89 4.87 -3.14 11.57
CA GLY A 89 6.11 -3.51 10.90
C GLY A 89 6.10 -3.18 9.41
N ILE A 90 7.23 -2.69 8.90
CA ILE A 90 7.40 -2.31 7.50
C ILE A 90 8.69 -2.92 6.96
N ALA A 91 8.58 -3.70 5.88
CA ALA A 91 9.71 -4.23 5.13
C ALA A 91 9.82 -3.51 3.78
N ALA A 92 10.87 -2.69 3.63
CA ALA A 92 11.14 -1.92 2.42
C ALA A 92 12.32 -2.52 1.64
N GLY A 93 12.03 -3.37 0.65
CA GLY A 93 13.04 -3.97 -0.23
C GLY A 93 13.38 -3.04 -1.40
N ALA A 94 14.67 -2.92 -1.73
CA ALA A 94 15.19 -2.16 -2.88
C ALA A 94 14.38 -0.87 -3.20
N PRO A 95 14.19 0.04 -2.23
CA PRO A 95 13.24 1.14 -2.38
C PRO A 95 13.67 2.09 -3.50
N SER A 96 12.74 2.41 -4.41
CA SER A 96 12.93 3.44 -5.46
C SER A 96 12.65 4.85 -4.91
N ASN A 97 13.35 5.23 -3.84
CA ASN A 97 13.13 6.47 -3.10
C ASN A 97 13.86 7.70 -3.67
N PHE A 98 14.64 7.53 -4.74
CA PHE A 98 15.37 8.60 -5.41
C PHE A 98 14.76 8.92 -6.79
N TYR A 99 13.48 9.28 -6.83
CA TYR A 99 12.95 9.96 -8.01
C TYR A 99 13.53 11.37 -8.01
N PRO A 100 14.27 11.80 -9.05
CA PRO A 100 14.65 13.20 -9.18
C PRO A 100 13.36 14.04 -9.31
N ASP A 101 13.36 15.20 -8.65
CA ASP A 101 12.31 16.21 -8.77
C ASP A 101 12.02 16.58 -10.24
#